data_AF-A0A090RS42-F1
#
_entry.id   AF-A0A090RS42-F1
#
_cell.length_a   1.000
_cell.length_b   1.000
_cell.length_c   1.000
_cell.angle_alpha   90.00
_cell.angle_beta   90.00
_cell.angle_gamma   90.00
#
_symmetry.space_group_name_H-M   'P 1'
#
loop_
_entity.id
_entity.type
_entity.pdbx_description
1 polymer ?
#
loop_
_entity_poly.entity_id
_entity_poly.type
_entity_poly.pdbx_seq_one_letter_code
_entity_poly.pdbx_strand_id
1 'polypeptide(L)'
;MSEIAIQLERPRVEMLFSRYQEIIGNDYMGYRNHVYRTITYAMHFLNNAEEYEQIVETAFVYHDIGLWTDNELAYLEPSEAVALADNEQYEWG
;
A
#
# COMPACT_ATOMS: atom_id res chain seq x y z
N MET A 1 3.93 -26.63 8.05
CA MET A 1 3.53 -25.42 7.31
C MET A 1 4.42 -24.31 7.81
N SER A 2 5.06 -23.53 6.93
CA SER A 2 5.80 -22.34 7.36
C SER A 2 4.84 -21.39 8.06
N GLU A 3 5.20 -20.89 9.24
CA GLU A 3 4.39 -19.90 9.92
C GLU A 3 4.41 -18.57 9.14
N ILE A 4 3.25 -17.93 8.99
CA ILE A 4 3.15 -16.61 8.37
C ILE A 4 3.57 -15.59 9.42
N ALA A 5 4.68 -14.89 9.14
CA ALA A 5 5.17 -13.81 10.00
C ALA A 5 4.33 -12.55 9.79
N ILE A 6 3.59 -12.13 10.80
CA ILE A 6 2.81 -10.89 10.78
C ILE A 6 3.69 -9.77 11.33
N GLN A 7 4.02 -8.79 10.48
CA GLN A 7 4.67 -7.56 10.91
C GLN A 7 3.60 -6.54 11.33
N LEU A 8 3.73 -6.00 12.54
CA LEU A 8 2.81 -5.01 13.11
C LEU A 8 3.20 -3.56 12.74
N GLU A 9 4.43 -3.36 12.30
CA GLU A 9 5.00 -2.07 11.94
C GLU A 9 5.54 -2.15 10.51
N ARG A 10 5.17 -1.17 9.68
CA ARG A 10 5.61 -1.03 8.28
C ARG A 10 5.87 0.45 8.01
N PRO A 11 7.02 0.99 8.41
CA PRO A 11 7.27 2.43 8.40
C PRO A 11 7.11 3.08 7.02
N ARG A 12 7.44 2.36 5.93
CA ARG A 12 7.25 2.87 4.57
C ARG A 12 5.79 2.91 4.18
N VAL A 13 4.99 1.90 4.53
CA VAL A 13 3.52 1.95 4.35
C VAL A 13 2.94 3.17 5.08
N GLU A 14 3.30 3.41 6.33
CA GLU A 14 2.83 4.58 7.08
C GLU A 14 3.26 5.91 6.43
N MET A 15 4.51 5.99 5.97
CA MET A 15 5.05 7.19 5.33
C MET A 15 4.38 7.51 4.00
N LEU A 16 4.03 6.50 3.20
CA LEU A 16 3.28 6.70 1.96
C LEU A 16 1.82 7.06 2.26
N PHE A 17 1.19 6.37 3.22
CA PHE A 17 -0.23 6.59 3.55
C PHE A 17 -0.51 7.91 4.26
N SER A 18 0.44 8.46 5.02
CA SER A 18 0.20 9.68 5.82
C SER A 18 -0.28 10.86 4.96
N ARG A 19 0.05 10.86 3.66
CA ARG A 19 -0.36 11.89 2.69
C ARG A 19 -1.84 11.82 2.33
N TYR A 20 -2.45 10.64 2.45
CA TYR A 20 -3.83 10.37 2.03
C TYR A 20 -4.78 10.17 3.21
N GLN A 21 -4.29 10.24 4.45
CA GLN A 21 -5.10 9.97 5.64
C GLN A 21 -6.34 10.86 5.70
N GLU A 22 -6.21 12.16 5.41
CA GLU A 22 -7.35 13.08 5.42
C GLU A 22 -8.31 12.84 4.24
N ILE A 23 -7.79 12.46 3.08
CA ILE A 23 -8.56 12.22 1.86
C ILE A 23 -9.40 10.94 1.99
N ILE A 24 -8.78 9.86 2.46
CA ILE A 24 -9.44 8.57 2.69
C ILE A 24 -10.41 8.65 3.87
N GLY A 25 -10.09 9.46 4.89
CA GLY A 25 -10.97 9.73 6.02
C GLY A 25 -11.31 8.48 6.84
N ASN A 26 -12.60 8.21 7.03
CA ASN A 26 -13.09 7.16 7.93
C ASN A 26 -12.65 5.75 7.52
N ASP A 27 -12.40 5.52 6.24
CA ASP A 27 -12.00 4.22 5.71
C ASP A 27 -10.48 3.96 5.82
N TYR A 28 -9.71 4.94 6.31
CA TYR A 28 -8.24 4.87 6.34
C TYR A 28 -7.73 3.65 7.07
N MET A 29 -8.27 3.39 8.28
CA MET A 29 -7.88 2.21 9.06
C MET A 29 -8.29 0.91 8.37
N GLY A 30 -9.41 0.90 7.65
CA GLY A 30 -9.87 -0.25 6.88
C GLY A 30 -8.90 -0.58 5.74
N TYR A 31 -8.56 0.43 4.93
CA TYR A 31 -7.65 0.26 3.80
C TYR A 31 -6.22 -0.06 4.25
N ARG A 32 -5.71 0.65 5.25
CA ARG A 32 -4.40 0.36 5.88
C ARG A 32 -4.31 -1.10 6.34
N ASN A 33 -5.32 -1.58 7.06
CA ASN A 33 -5.34 -2.96 7.55
C ASN A 33 -5.44 -3.98 6.40
N HIS A 34 -6.13 -3.63 5.32
CA HIS A 34 -6.16 -4.45 4.10
C HIS A 34 -4.75 -4.56 3.49
N VAL A 35 -4.07 -3.44 3.26
CA VAL A 35 -2.71 -3.38 2.73
C VAL A 35 -1.70 -4.16 3.59
N TYR A 36 -1.79 -4.04 4.92
CA TYR A 36 -0.94 -4.82 5.82
C TYR A 36 -1.10 -6.34 5.66
N ARG A 37 -2.34 -6.82 5.45
CA ARG A 37 -2.62 -8.25 5.24
C ARG A 37 -2.10 -8.72 3.89
N THR A 38 -2.29 -7.94 2.83
CA THR A 38 -1.82 -8.31 1.48
C THR A 38 -0.30 -8.37 1.41
N ILE A 39 0.40 -7.38 1.98
CA ILE A 39 1.86 -7.39 2.08
C ILE A 39 2.34 -8.61 2.89
N THR A 40 1.68 -8.94 4.00
CA THR A 40 2.04 -10.11 4.82
C THR A 40 2.01 -11.40 4.02
N TYR A 41 0.97 -11.62 3.20
CA TYR A 41 0.91 -12.79 2.33
C TYR A 41 1.94 -12.74 1.20
N ALA A 42 2.11 -11.58 0.55
CA ALA A 42 3.08 -11.41 -0.52
C ALA A 42 4.50 -11.72 -0.02
N MET A 43 4.90 -11.12 1.11
CA MET A 43 6.22 -11.36 1.71
C MET A 43 6.38 -12.81 2.16
N HIS A 44 5.35 -13.46 2.70
CA HIS A 44 5.41 -14.89 3.02
C HIS A 44 5.76 -15.75 1.80
N PHE A 45 5.12 -15.51 0.64
CA PHE A 45 5.43 -16.22 -0.59
C PHE A 45 6.81 -15.88 -1.18
N LEU A 46 7.34 -14.72 -0.82
CA LEU A 46 8.70 -14.29 -1.16
C LEU A 46 9.74 -14.71 -0.12
N ASN A 47 9.41 -15.63 0.79
CA ASN A 47 10.27 -16.08 1.88
C ASN A 47 10.76 -14.95 2.80
N ASN A 48 10.00 -13.86 2.90
CA ASN A 48 10.35 -12.63 3.60
C ASN A 48 11.72 -12.06 3.17
N ALA A 49 12.10 -12.21 1.89
CA ALA A 49 13.33 -11.63 1.39
C ALA A 49 13.24 -10.08 1.39
N GLU A 50 14.08 -9.44 2.19
CA GLU A 50 14.10 -7.98 2.44
C GLU A 50 14.26 -7.16 1.14
N GLU A 51 14.95 -7.73 0.13
CA GLU A 51 15.14 -7.09 -1.18
C GLU A 51 13.83 -6.78 -1.93
N TYR A 52 12.74 -7.47 -1.61
CA TYR A 52 11.42 -7.20 -2.20
C TYR A 52 10.53 -6.31 -1.35
N GLU A 53 10.83 -6.11 -0.07
CA GLU A 53 9.90 -5.49 0.88
C GLU A 53 9.50 -4.08 0.44
N GLN A 54 10.48 -3.25 0.06
CA GLN A 54 10.20 -1.89 -0.41
C GLN A 54 9.28 -1.85 -1.64
N ILE A 55 9.51 -2.72 -2.63
CA ILE A 55 8.70 -2.74 -3.86
C ILE A 55 7.29 -3.23 -3.55
N VAL A 56 7.17 -4.29 -2.74
CA VAL A 56 5.88 -4.86 -2.33
C VAL A 56 5.07 -3.85 -1.54
N GLU A 57 5.66 -3.21 -0.52
CA GLU A 57 4.98 -2.21 0.29
C GLU A 57 4.50 -1.03 -0.54
N THR A 58 5.34 -0.56 -1.47
CA THR A 58 4.96 0.57 -2.33
C THR A 58 3.83 0.18 -3.28
N ALA A 59 3.95 -0.96 -3.97
CA ALA A 59 2.91 -1.43 -4.89
C ALA A 59 1.54 -1.61 -4.18
N PHE A 60 1.52 -2.19 -2.98
CA PHE A 60 0.27 -2.41 -2.25
C PHE A 60 -0.32 -1.14 -1.64
N VAL A 61 0.44 -0.08 -1.38
CA VAL A 61 -0.15 1.21 -0.97
C VAL A 61 -0.99 1.82 -2.08
N TYR A 62 -0.56 1.71 -3.34
CA TYR A 62 -1.22 2.38 -4.47
C TYR A 62 -2.23 1.52 -5.22
N HIS A 63 -2.18 0.19 -5.13
CA HIS A 63 -2.95 -0.71 -6.03
C HIS A 63 -4.47 -0.43 -6.11
N ASP A 64 -5.07 0.00 -4.99
CA ASP A 64 -6.51 0.25 -4.84
C ASP A 64 -6.78 1.67 -4.29
N ILE A 65 -5.78 2.56 -4.27
CA ILE A 65 -5.88 3.84 -3.55
C ILE A 65 -6.95 4.76 -4.14
N GLY A 66 -7.19 4.63 -5.45
CA GLY A 66 -8.23 5.33 -6.19
C GLY A 66 -9.64 5.04 -5.67
N LEU A 67 -9.87 3.85 -5.09
CA LEU A 67 -11.18 3.47 -4.56
C LEU A 67 -11.58 4.38 -3.39
N TRP A 68 -10.58 4.87 -2.66
CA TRP A 68 -10.76 5.63 -1.42
C TRP A 68 -10.53 7.13 -1.60
N THR A 69 -9.65 7.51 -2.52
CA THR A 69 -9.35 8.91 -2.82
C THR A 69 -10.40 9.55 -3.71
N ASP A 70 -10.86 8.83 -4.74
CA ASP A 70 -11.84 9.33 -5.70
C ASP A 70 -13.26 8.80 -5.44
N ASN A 71 -13.42 7.85 -4.51
CA ASN A 71 -14.70 7.20 -4.18
C ASN A 71 -15.41 6.57 -5.39
N GLU A 72 -14.62 6.15 -6.39
CA GLU A 72 -15.13 5.52 -7.61
C GLU A 72 -14.89 4.02 -7.62
N LEU A 73 -15.90 3.24 -8.03
CA LEU A 73 -15.73 1.80 -8.27
C LEU A 73 -14.82 1.50 -9.47
N ALA A 74 -14.66 2.46 -10.39
CA ALA A 74 -13.74 2.40 -11.52
C ALA A 74 -12.32 2.87 -11.11
N TYR A 75 -11.85 2.41 -9.95
CA TYR A 75 -10.66 2.93 -9.27
C TYR A 75 -9.32 2.71 -9.95
N LEU A 76 -9.26 1.95 -11.05
CA LEU A 76 -7.98 1.59 -11.69
C LEU A 76 -7.25 2.82 -12.24
N GLU A 77 -7.93 3.64 -13.04
CA GLU A 77 -7.34 4.88 -13.60
C GLU A 77 -6.99 5.90 -12.50
N PRO A 78 -7.86 6.17 -11.49
CA PRO A 78 -7.48 6.96 -10.33
C PRO A 78 -6.26 6.44 -9.57
N SER A 79 -6.17 5.13 -9.34
CA SER A 79 -5.03 4.53 -8.63
C SER A 79 -3.72 4.71 -9.40
N GLU A 80 -3.76 4.51 -10.73
CA GLU A 80 -2.62 4.77 -11.61
C GLU A 80 -2.20 6.25 -11.57
N ALA A 81 -3.16 7.17 -11.65
CA ALA A 81 -2.88 8.61 -11.62
C ALA A 81 -2.19 9.03 -10.31
N VAL A 82 -2.68 8.53 -9.17
CA VAL A 82 -2.06 8.78 -7.86
C VAL A 82 -0.65 8.19 -7.78
N ALA A 83 -0.45 6.96 -8.26
CA ALA A 83 0.86 6.31 -8.25
C ALA A 83 1.90 7.07 -9.11
N LEU A 84 1.50 7.50 -10.31
CA LEU A 84 2.37 8.25 -11.23
C LEU A 84 2.75 9.62 -10.66
N ALA A 85 1.77 10.37 -10.12
CA ALA A 85 2.01 11.68 -9.53
C ALA A 85 2.97 11.61 -8.33
N ASP A 86 2.76 10.65 -7.43
CA ASP A 86 3.66 10.47 -6.28
C ASP A 86 5.05 9.99 -6.70
N ASN A 87 5.18 9.19 -7.77
CA ASN A 87 6.49 8.78 -8.26
C ASN A 87 7.29 9.92 -8.87
N GLU A 88 6.62 10.78 -9.64
CA GLU A 88 7.24 11.99 -10.17
C GLU A 88 7.72 12.92 -9.05
N GLN A 89 6.98 12.98 -7.94
CA GLN A 89 7.30 13.88 -6.83
C GLN A 89 8.34 13.32 -5.84
N TYR A 90 8.26 12.03 -5.52
CA TYR A 90 9.01 11.43 -4.40
C TYR A 90 10.08 10.42 -4.82
N GLU A 91 10.18 10.11 -6.12
CA GLU A 91 11.24 9.28 -6.71
C GLU A 91 11.50 7.98 -5.92
N TRP A 92 10.47 7.15 -5.75
CA TRP A 92 10.56 5.97 -4.89
C TRP A 92 11.35 4.79 -5.49
N GLY A 93 11.90 4.96 -6.69
CA GLY A 93 12.84 4.04 -7.35
C GLY A 93 12.22 3.34 -8.55
#